data_AF-A0AA42HRR1-F1
#
_entry.id   AF-A0AA42HRR1-F1
#
_cell.length_a   1.000
_cell.length_b   1.000
_cell.length_c   1.000
_cell.angle_alpha   90.00
_cell.angle_beta   90.00
_cell.angle_gamma   90.00
#
_symmetry.space_group_name_H-M   'P 1'
#
loop_
_entity.id
_entity.type
_entity.pdbx_description
1 polymer ?
#
loop_
_entity_poly.entity_id
_entity_poly.type
_entity_poly.pdbx_seq_one_letter_code
_entity_poly.pdbx_strand_id
1 'polypeptide(L)'
;MGDTGEGRHRRAWVLCALLGMMGLSGAQAASQLRCGWWQNPTPGNAWLHDRHGRWTVGSQGGARAEGDWPSFTEAQWVRTHGVYGHGCACLRVVADARTQRVAHILSATAKPLATCRQDRHLREPPRPE
;
A
#
# COMPACT_ATOMS: atom_id res chain seq x y z
N MET A 1 -50.05 14.83 -70.74
CA MET A 1 -49.68 15.58 -69.53
C MET A 1 -50.09 14.78 -68.31
N GLY A 2 -49.10 14.25 -67.59
CA GLY A 2 -49.25 13.45 -66.39
C GLY A 2 -47.86 12.93 -66.03
N ASP A 3 -47.29 13.57 -65.01
CA ASP A 3 -45.86 13.70 -64.72
C ASP A 3 -45.19 12.40 -64.23
N THR A 4 -43.87 12.35 -64.40
CA THR A 4 -42.96 11.22 -64.22
C THR A 4 -42.59 11.06 -62.74
N GLY A 5 -42.79 9.87 -62.17
CA GLY A 5 -42.41 9.54 -60.78
C GLY A 5 -41.20 8.61 -60.72
N GLU A 6 -40.01 9.20 -60.78
CA GLU A 6 -38.68 8.57 -60.81
C GLU A 6 -38.34 7.72 -59.56
N GLY A 7 -37.81 6.53 -59.81
CA GLY A 7 -37.20 5.67 -58.81
C GLY A 7 -35.95 6.31 -58.19
N ARG A 8 -35.76 6.10 -56.88
CA ARG A 8 -34.49 6.46 -56.23
C ARG A 8 -34.18 5.51 -55.08
N HIS A 9 -33.38 4.51 -55.42
CA HIS A 9 -32.52 3.79 -54.49
C HIS A 9 -31.84 4.77 -53.53
N ARG A 10 -32.04 4.61 -52.21
CA ARG A 10 -31.19 5.27 -51.22
C ARG A 10 -30.78 4.31 -50.11
N ARG A 11 -29.56 3.79 -50.34
CA ARG A 11 -28.45 3.75 -49.37
C ARG A 11 -28.52 2.63 -48.33
N ALA A 12 -27.76 1.58 -48.64
CA ALA A 12 -27.01 0.80 -47.68
C ALA A 12 -26.39 1.70 -46.61
N TRP A 13 -26.58 1.35 -45.35
CA TRP A 13 -25.73 1.81 -44.26
C TRP A 13 -25.00 0.60 -43.69
N VAL A 14 -23.70 0.64 -43.94
CA VAL A 14 -22.65 -0.25 -43.50
C VAL A 14 -22.67 -0.37 -41.97
N LEU A 15 -22.55 -1.61 -41.50
CA LEU A 15 -22.25 -1.99 -40.13
C LEU A 15 -20.96 -1.29 -39.64
N CYS A 16 -21.06 -0.49 -38.58
CA CYS A 16 -19.90 -0.12 -37.77
C CYS A 16 -20.10 -0.71 -36.36
N ALA A 17 -19.76 -1.99 -36.21
CA ALA A 17 -19.58 -2.59 -34.89
C ALA A 17 -18.29 -2.03 -34.27
N LEU A 18 -18.42 -0.97 -33.47
CA LEU A 18 -17.33 -0.44 -32.66
C LEU A 18 -17.08 -1.42 -31.50
N LEU A 19 -16.21 -2.41 -31.71
CA LEU A 19 -15.59 -3.15 -30.60
C LEU A 19 -14.69 -2.19 -29.82
N GLY A 20 -15.23 -1.58 -28.77
CA GLY A 20 -14.45 -0.84 -27.79
C GLY A 20 -13.49 -1.81 -27.08
N MET A 21 -12.20 -1.69 -27.36
CA MET A 21 -11.15 -2.29 -26.54
C MET A 21 -11.18 -1.63 -25.16
N MET A 22 -11.90 -2.26 -24.23
CA MET A 22 -11.94 -1.89 -22.83
C MET A 22 -10.64 -2.40 -22.20
N GLY A 23 -9.59 -1.56 -22.23
CA GLY A 23 -8.29 -1.89 -21.65
C GLY A 23 -8.44 -2.14 -20.14
N LEU A 24 -8.16 -3.37 -19.69
CA LEU A 24 -8.00 -3.65 -18.27
C LEU A 24 -6.69 -3.00 -17.80
N SER A 25 -6.78 -1.80 -17.21
CA SER A 25 -5.67 -1.24 -16.44
C SER A 25 -5.51 -2.04 -15.15
N GLY A 26 -4.70 -3.10 -15.20
CA GLY A 26 -4.18 -3.73 -14.00
C GLY A 26 -3.28 -2.72 -13.29
N ALA A 27 -3.76 -2.13 -12.19
CA ALA A 27 -2.95 -1.25 -11.37
C ALA A 27 -1.81 -2.08 -10.74
N GLN A 28 -0.64 -2.08 -11.38
CA GLN A 28 0.56 -2.61 -10.76
C GLN A 28 0.85 -1.73 -9.55
N ALA A 29 0.79 -2.31 -8.36
CA ALA A 29 1.06 -1.59 -7.13
C ALA A 29 2.52 -1.14 -7.15
N ALA A 30 2.75 0.15 -7.36
CA ALA A 30 4.08 0.72 -7.42
C ALA A 30 4.79 0.59 -6.06
N SER A 31 6.11 0.45 -6.10
CA SER A 31 6.92 0.47 -4.88
C SER A 31 6.80 1.84 -4.19
N GLN A 32 6.65 1.84 -2.88
CA GLN A 32 6.48 3.02 -2.03
C GLN A 32 7.58 3.02 -0.96
N LEU A 33 8.20 4.18 -0.71
CA LEU A 33 9.03 4.37 0.48
C LEU A 33 8.17 4.89 1.62
N ARG A 34 8.15 4.17 2.74
CA ARG A 34 7.39 4.51 3.95
C ARG A 34 8.30 4.54 5.15
N CYS A 35 8.30 5.65 5.88
CA CYS A 35 9.13 5.82 7.07
C CYS A 35 8.24 6.20 8.25
N GLY A 36 8.46 5.55 9.39
CA GLY A 36 7.69 5.82 10.59
C GLY A 36 7.94 4.84 11.71
N TRP A 37 7.00 4.79 12.66
CA TRP A 37 7.07 3.91 13.82
C TRP A 37 6.68 2.49 13.43
N TRP A 38 7.67 1.61 13.41
CA TRP A 38 7.46 0.17 13.32
C TRP A 38 7.08 -0.36 14.71
N GLN A 39 5.98 -1.11 14.78
CA GLN A 39 5.45 -1.68 16.00
C GLN A 39 5.28 -3.19 15.82
N ASN A 40 5.83 -3.95 16.75
CA ASN A 40 5.63 -5.40 16.88
C ASN A 40 5.42 -5.69 18.37
N PRO A 41 4.20 -5.48 18.90
CA PRO A 41 3.93 -5.60 20.33
C PRO A 41 3.60 -7.02 20.79
N THR A 42 3.30 -7.94 19.86
CA THR A 42 2.90 -9.31 20.14
C THR A 42 3.26 -10.24 18.98
N PRO A 43 3.40 -11.56 19.20
CA PRO A 43 3.80 -12.48 18.14
C PRO A 43 2.81 -12.43 16.97
N GLY A 44 3.33 -12.38 15.75
CA GLY A 44 2.49 -12.35 14.54
C GLY A 44 2.08 -10.95 14.07
N ASN A 45 2.05 -9.97 14.98
CA ASN A 45 1.53 -8.63 14.70
C ASN A 45 2.64 -7.65 14.35
N ALA A 46 2.48 -6.92 13.24
CA ALA A 46 3.37 -5.85 12.86
C ALA A 46 2.64 -4.74 12.10
N TRP A 47 2.96 -3.49 12.45
CA TRP A 47 2.45 -2.31 11.77
C TRP A 47 3.54 -1.27 11.57
N LEU A 48 3.43 -0.50 10.49
CA LEU A 48 4.19 0.73 10.29
C LEU A 48 3.24 1.91 10.38
N HIS A 49 3.47 2.84 11.31
CA HIS A 49 2.72 4.09 11.39
C HIS A 49 3.55 5.22 10.81
N ASP A 50 3.13 5.75 9.67
CA ASP A 50 3.73 6.92 9.04
C ASP A 50 2.74 8.10 8.97
N ARG A 51 3.12 9.20 8.32
CA ARG A 51 2.27 10.40 8.17
C ARG A 51 0.91 10.14 7.51
N HIS A 52 0.75 9.03 6.78
CA HIS A 52 -0.50 8.64 6.12
C HIS A 52 -1.29 7.59 6.94
N GLY A 53 -0.86 7.33 8.18
CA GLY A 53 -1.54 6.41 9.09
C GLY A 53 -0.87 5.04 9.20
N ARG A 54 -1.66 4.07 9.62
CA ARG A 54 -1.21 2.72 9.98
C ARG A 54 -1.24 1.79 8.78
N TRP A 55 -0.11 1.15 8.50
CA TRP A 55 0.05 0.12 7.49
C TRP A 55 0.18 -1.24 8.16
N THR A 56 -0.72 -2.16 7.82
CA THR A 56 -0.70 -3.53 8.34
C THR A 56 0.33 -4.35 7.58
N VAL A 57 1.31 -4.86 8.31
CA VAL A 57 2.39 -5.71 7.78
C VAL A 57 2.15 -7.17 8.16
N GLY A 58 1.68 -7.43 9.37
CA GLY A 58 1.30 -8.77 9.80
C GLY A 58 0.21 -8.72 10.87
N SER A 59 -0.61 -9.75 10.90
CA SER A 59 -1.60 -9.97 11.96
C SER A 59 -1.52 -11.40 12.43
N GLN A 60 -1.59 -11.62 13.74
CA GLN A 60 -1.57 -12.96 14.30
C GLN A 60 -2.72 -13.81 13.73
N GLY A 61 -2.41 -15.01 13.26
CA GLY A 61 -3.39 -15.93 12.65
C GLY A 61 -3.89 -15.49 11.26
N GLY A 62 -3.32 -14.44 10.66
CA GLY A 62 -3.74 -13.90 9.38
C GLY A 62 -2.60 -13.70 8.38
N ALA A 63 -2.92 -13.05 7.26
CA ALA A 63 -1.95 -12.76 6.22
C ALA A 63 -0.87 -11.77 6.69
N ARG A 64 0.36 -12.04 6.27
CA ARG A 64 1.56 -11.24 6.51
C ARG A 64 2.18 -10.85 5.17
N ALA A 65 2.80 -9.68 5.12
CA ALA A 65 3.64 -9.25 4.01
C ALA A 65 4.82 -10.21 3.81
N GLU A 66 5.14 -10.50 2.56
CA GLU A 66 6.37 -11.21 2.21
C GLU A 66 7.60 -10.31 2.41
N GLY A 67 8.76 -10.92 2.62
CA GLY A 67 10.03 -10.22 2.80
C GLY A 67 10.41 -9.95 4.26
N ASP A 68 11.63 -9.45 4.44
CA ASP A 68 12.26 -9.34 5.75
C ASP A 68 11.78 -8.11 6.53
N TRP A 69 11.59 -8.30 7.84
CA TRP A 69 11.29 -7.22 8.77
C TRP A 69 12.55 -6.41 9.11
N PRO A 70 12.42 -5.15 9.55
CA PRO A 70 13.57 -4.38 10.03
C PRO A 70 14.21 -5.08 11.24
N SER A 71 15.53 -5.22 11.21
CA SER A 71 16.34 -5.64 12.35
C SER A 71 16.81 -4.42 13.13
N PHE A 72 16.67 -4.45 14.45
CA PHE A 72 16.98 -3.33 15.35
C PHE A 72 18.11 -3.70 16.30
N THR A 73 18.99 -2.75 16.59
CA THR A 73 19.87 -2.83 17.76
C THR A 73 19.10 -2.46 19.03
N GLU A 74 19.68 -2.74 20.20
CA GLU A 74 19.08 -2.35 21.50
C GLU A 74 18.79 -0.85 21.59
N ALA A 75 19.68 -0.01 21.07
CA ALA A 75 19.50 1.45 21.07
C ALA A 75 18.39 1.94 20.11
N GLN A 76 17.97 1.11 19.16
CA GLN A 76 16.94 1.43 18.17
C GLN A 76 15.57 0.82 18.53
N TRP A 77 15.51 0.02 19.60
CA TRP A 77 14.31 -0.73 19.99
C TRP A 77 13.83 -0.34 21.38
N VAL A 78 12.60 0.15 21.47
CA VAL A 78 11.92 0.37 22.74
C VAL A 78 11.12 -0.89 23.06
N ARG A 79 11.63 -1.69 24.01
CA ARG A 79 10.93 -2.87 24.50
C ARG A 79 9.72 -2.45 25.33
N THR A 80 8.58 -3.06 25.04
CA THR A 80 7.32 -2.82 25.77
C THR A 80 6.81 -4.08 26.45
N HIS A 81 7.11 -5.27 25.91
CA HIS A 81 6.72 -6.53 26.53
C HIS A 81 7.63 -7.67 26.06
N GLY A 82 8.49 -8.20 26.94
CA GLY A 82 9.45 -9.24 26.55
C GLY A 82 10.33 -8.78 25.38
N VAL A 83 10.40 -9.54 24.28
CA VAL A 83 11.16 -9.15 23.08
C VAL A 83 10.40 -8.15 22.17
N TYR A 84 9.13 -7.90 22.47
CA TYR A 84 8.25 -7.05 21.69
C TYR A 84 8.40 -5.56 22.04
N GLY A 85 8.00 -4.71 21.11
CA GLY A 85 8.29 -3.29 21.21
C GLY A 85 8.00 -2.51 19.94
N HIS A 86 8.66 -1.37 19.84
CA HIS A 86 8.61 -0.49 18.68
C HIS A 86 9.95 0.19 18.43
N GLY A 87 10.14 0.65 17.19
CA GLY A 87 11.33 1.35 16.76
C GLY A 87 11.05 2.22 15.54
N CYS A 88 12.00 3.05 15.15
CA CYS A 88 11.88 3.86 13.94
C CYS A 88 12.42 3.10 12.73
N ALA A 89 11.69 3.03 11.62
CA ALA A 89 12.15 2.33 10.43
C ALA A 89 11.68 2.99 9.13
N CYS A 90 12.44 2.74 8.06
CA CYS A 90 12.04 3.02 6.68
C CYS A 90 11.96 1.73 5.89
N LEU A 91 10.84 1.52 5.21
CA LEU A 91 10.57 0.34 4.41
C LEU A 91 10.30 0.76 2.97
N ARG A 92 10.88 0.01 2.03
CA ARG A 92 10.45 0.04 0.63
C ARG A 92 9.48 -1.10 0.42
N VAL A 93 8.26 -0.80 0.02
CA VAL A 93 7.15 -1.77 0.04
C VAL A 93 6.32 -1.73 -1.23
N VAL A 94 5.67 -2.84 -1.53
CA VAL A 94 4.47 -2.88 -2.37
C VAL A 94 3.28 -2.96 -1.42
N ALA A 95 2.37 -1.98 -1.51
CA ALA A 95 1.25 -1.86 -0.57
C ALA A 95 -0.04 -1.43 -1.27
N ASP A 96 -1.16 -1.98 -0.80
CA ASP A 96 -2.50 -1.55 -1.19
C ASP A 96 -2.93 -0.40 -0.29
N ALA A 97 -3.05 0.79 -0.88
CA ALA A 97 -3.46 2.00 -0.18
C ALA A 97 -4.95 1.99 0.21
N ARG A 98 -5.80 1.22 -0.48
CA ARG A 98 -7.24 1.15 -0.16
C ARG A 98 -7.48 0.40 1.15
N THR A 99 -6.67 -0.62 1.41
CA THR A 99 -6.77 -1.46 2.62
C THR A 99 -5.69 -1.13 3.66
N GLN A 100 -4.75 -0.24 3.33
CA GLN A 100 -3.54 0.05 4.11
C GLN A 100 -2.79 -1.21 4.52
N ARG A 101 -2.63 -2.14 3.57
CA ARG A 101 -1.91 -3.41 3.78
C ARG A 101 -0.64 -3.44 2.94
N VAL A 102 0.45 -3.86 3.57
CA VAL A 102 1.70 -4.17 2.89
C VAL A 102 1.62 -5.59 2.35
N ALA A 103 1.88 -5.76 1.06
CA ALA A 103 1.93 -7.06 0.40
C ALA A 103 3.36 -7.62 0.40
N HIS A 104 4.34 -6.79 0.04
CA HIS A 104 5.75 -7.17 0.03
C HIS A 104 6.62 -6.07 0.65
N ILE A 105 7.59 -6.46 1.45
CA ILE A 105 8.70 -5.63 1.92
C ILE A 105 9.89 -5.92 1.01
N LEU A 106 10.24 -4.95 0.19
CA LEU A 106 11.38 -5.04 -0.74
C LEU A 106 12.70 -4.76 -0.01
N SER A 107 12.67 -3.86 0.98
CA SER A 107 13.76 -3.65 1.93
C SER A 107 13.27 -2.96 3.19
N ALA A 108 13.94 -3.22 4.31
CA ALA A 108 13.64 -2.59 5.59
C ALA A 108 14.93 -2.13 6.26
N THR A 109 14.91 -0.93 6.84
CA THR A 109 16.06 -0.34 7.52
C THR A 109 15.62 0.31 8.81
N ALA A 110 16.13 -0.18 9.94
CA ALA A 110 16.00 0.50 11.23
C ALA A 110 16.71 1.86 11.20
N LYS A 111 16.15 2.82 11.92
CA LYS A 111 16.64 4.19 12.06
C LYS A 111 16.83 4.52 13.54
N PRO A 112 17.68 5.51 13.88
CA PRO A 112 17.73 6.04 15.23
C PRO A 112 16.32 6.47 15.69
N LEU A 113 15.98 6.20 16.95
CA LEU A 113 14.67 6.59 17.52
C LEU A 113 14.40 8.09 17.36
N ALA A 114 15.45 8.91 17.46
CA ALA A 114 15.39 10.35 17.25
C ALA A 114 14.76 10.74 15.91
N THR A 115 14.97 9.95 14.83
CA THR A 115 14.39 10.22 13.51
C THR A 115 12.87 10.31 13.57
N CYS A 116 12.21 9.37 14.26
CA CYS A 116 10.75 9.39 14.37
C CYS A 116 10.25 10.32 15.48
N ARG A 117 11.04 10.55 16.54
CA ARG A 117 10.69 11.50 17.61
C ARG A 117 10.70 12.96 17.16
N GLN A 118 11.58 13.29 16.22
CA GLN A 118 11.71 14.66 15.68
C GLN A 118 10.70 14.95 14.57
N ASP A 119 10.07 13.93 13.98
CA ASP A 119 9.02 14.12 12.98
C ASP A 119 7.69 14.48 13.66
N ARG A 120 7.28 15.73 13.52
CA ARG A 120 6.03 16.27 14.08
C ARG A 120 4.76 15.57 13.58
N HIS A 121 4.82 14.85 12.46
CA HIS A 121 3.68 14.11 11.92
C HIS A 121 3.54 12.71 12.54
N LEU A 122 4.51 12.29 13.35
CA LEU A 122 4.53 10.99 14.00
C LEU A 122 4.28 11.14 15.50
N ARG A 123 3.70 10.10 16.09
CA ARG A 123 3.53 9.97 17.53
C ARG A 123 4.21 8.69 17.99
N GLU A 124 5.10 8.80 18.97
CA GLU A 124 5.74 7.63 19.57
C GLU A 124 4.67 6.73 20.21
N PRO A 125 4.68 5.42 19.92
CA PRO A 125 3.75 4.49 20.56
C PRO A 125 3.90 4.51 22.08
N PRO A 126 2.80 4.42 22.85
CA PRO A 126 2.88 4.42 24.30
C PRO A 126 3.67 3.21 24.80
N ARG A 127 4.37 3.38 25.92
CA ARG A 127 4.87 2.25 26.69
C ARG A 127 3.73 1.78 27.59
N PRO A 128 3.37 0.49 27.59
CA PRO A 128 2.49 -0.04 28.63
C PRO A 128 3.19 0.17 29.98
N GLU A 129 2.42 0.66 30.94
CA GLU A 129 2.84 0.92 32.33
C GLU A 129 3.10 -0.37 33.12
#